data_AF-A0A8D0H688-F1
#
_entry.id   AF-A0A8D0H688-F1
#
_cell.length_a   1.000
_cell.length_b   1.000
_cell.length_c   1.000
_cell.angle_alpha   90.00
_cell.angle_beta   90.00
_cell.angle_gamma   90.00
#
_symmetry.space_group_name_H-M   'P 1'
#
loop_
_entity.id
_entity.type
_entity.pdbx_description
1 polymer ?
#
loop_
_entity_poly.entity_id
_entity_poly.type
_entity_poly.pdbx_seq_one_letter_code
_entity_poly.pdbx_strand_id
1 'polypeptide(L)' 'MITPAFELSQDPDFLTIAINVPYARVSEFDVYFEGEDFKFYAKPYFLR' A
#
# COMPACT_ATOMS: atom_id res chain seq x y z
N MET A 1 0.21 1.05 14.74
CA MET A 1 0.18 0.61 13.32
C MET A 1 1.57 0.17 12.95
N ILE A 2 1.70 -0.87 12.14
CA ILE A 2 2.99 -1.44 11.73
C ILE A 2 3.26 -1.00 10.29
N THR A 3 4.48 -0.56 9.97
CA THR A 3 4.84 -0.28 8.59
C THR A 3 5.09 -1.60 7.87
N PRO A 4 4.34 -1.93 6.80
CA PRO A 4 4.56 -3.14 6.02
C PRO A 4 5.87 -3.03 5.23
N ALA A 5 6.47 -4.16 4.87
CA ALA A 5 7.52 -4.16 3.86
C ALA A 5 6.88 -3.89 2.49
N PHE A 6 7.48 -3.00 1.70
CA PHE A 6 6.98 -2.66 0.38
C PHE A 6 8.10 -2.49 -0.63
N GLU A 7 7.78 -2.73 -1.89
CA GLU A 7 8.67 -2.52 -3.04
C GLU A 7 7.99 -1.59 -4.04
N LEU A 8 8.80 -0.75 -4.68
CA LEU A 8 8.37 0.18 -5.72
C LEU A 8 9.00 -0.23 -7.03
N SER A 9 8.17 -0.42 -8.04
CA SER A 9 8.60 -0.60 -9.42
C SER A 9 7.83 0.35 -10.31
N GLN A 10 8.46 0.84 -11.38
CA GLN A 10 7.83 1.75 -12.32
C GLN A 10 8.16 1.34 -13.74
N ASP A 11 7.19 1.53 -14.62
CA ASP A 11 7.35 1.52 -16.06
C ASP A 11 6.98 2.93 -16.60
N PRO A 12 7.10 3.20 -17.91
CA PRO A 12 6.81 4.52 -18.46
C PRO A 12 5.38 5.01 -18.23
N ASP A 13 4.43 4.12 -17.96
CA ASP A 13 3.01 4.42 -17.87
C ASP A 13 2.49 4.37 -16.43
N PHE A 14 3.09 3.54 -15.56
CA PHE A 14 2.59 3.24 -14.22
C PHE A 14 3.67 3.13 -13.15
N LEU A 15 3.31 3.57 -11.94
CA LEU A 15 4.00 3.25 -10.69
C LEU A 15 3.26 2.11 -9.98
N THR A 16 3.97 1.01 -9.72
CA THR A 16 3.46 -0.15 -8.98
C THR A 16 4.04 -0.18 -7.57
N ILE A 17 3.16 -0.28 -6.58
CA ILE A 17 3.51 -0.39 -5.16
C ILE A 17 3.11 -1.79 -4.67
N ALA A 18 4.09 -2.67 -4.45
CA ALA A 18 3.87 -4.01 -3.93
C ALA A 18 4.02 -4.00 -2.40
N ILE A 19 2.93 -4.21 -1.66
CA ILE A 19 2.90 -4.14 -0.19
C ILE A 19 2.70 -5.53 0.40
N ASN A 20 3.64 -5.99 1.21
CA ASN A 20 3.58 -7.29 1.88
C ASN A 20 2.84 -7.20 3.23
N VAL A 21 1.65 -7.81 3.29
CA VAL A 21 0.74 -7.75 4.45
C VAL A 21 0.32 -9.15 4.92
N PRO A 22 1.25 -9.99 5.42
CA PRO A 22 0.97 -11.40 5.74
C PRO A 22 -0.08 -11.60 6.84
N TYR A 23 -0.29 -10.58 7.69
CA TYR A 23 -1.24 -10.62 8.81
C TYR A 23 -2.50 -9.79 8.59
N ALA A 24 -2.69 -9.20 7.40
CA ALA A 24 -3.90 -8.47 7.08
C ALA A 24 -5.00 -9.39 6.54
N ARG A 25 -6.25 -9.05 6.81
CA ARG A 25 -7.39 -9.68 6.12
C ARG A 25 -7.53 -9.06 4.75
N VAL A 26 -7.54 -9.91 3.72
CA VAL A 26 -7.70 -9.50 2.31
C VAL A 26 -9.04 -8.78 2.06
N SER A 27 -10.05 -8.98 2.92
CA SER A 27 -11.35 -8.31 2.81
C SER A 27 -11.39 -6.88 3.38
N GLU A 28 -10.35 -6.45 4.11
CA GLU A 28 -10.35 -5.18 4.85
C GLU A 28 -9.08 -4.37 4.49
N PHE A 29 -9.05 -3.83 3.27
CA PHE A 29 -8.05 -2.85 2.86
C PHE A 29 -8.72 -1.65 2.19
N ASP A 30 -8.18 -0.46 2.45
CA ASP A 30 -8.58 0.79 1.81
C ASP A 30 -7.35 1.45 1.18
N VAL A 31 -7.52 1.91 -0.06
CA VAL A 31 -6.50 2.64 -0.81
C VAL A 31 -7.06 4.00 -1.19
N TYR A 32 -6.33 5.05 -0.84
CA TYR A 32 -6.61 6.42 -1.25
C TYR A 32 -5.41 6.97 -2.00
N PHE A 33 -5.62 7.58 -3.16
CA PHE A 33 -4.58 8.27 -3.89
C PHE A 33 -5.13 9.58 -4.47
N GLU A 34 -4.39 10.66 -4.31
CA GLU A 34 -4.73 11.98 -4.84
C GLU A 34 -3.44 12.69 -5.28
N GLY A 35 -3.25 12.81 -6.60
CA GLY A 35 -2.01 13.35 -7.16
C GLY A 35 -0.80 12.51 -6.77
N GLU A 36 0.06 13.08 -5.94
CA GLU A 36 1.29 12.45 -5.43
C GLU A 36 1.12 11.85 -4.02
N ASP A 37 -0.02 12.03 -3.35
CA ASP A 37 -0.30 11.45 -2.02
C ASP A 37 -0.93 10.07 -2.20
N PHE A 38 -0.28 9.03 -1.69
CA PHE A 38 -0.77 7.66 -1.65
C PHE A 38 -0.94 7.23 -0.21
N LYS A 39 -2.08 6.63 0.15
CA LYS A 39 -2.33 6.07 1.48
C LYS A 39 -2.95 4.70 1.38
N PHE A 40 -2.36 3.75 2.07
CA PHE A 40 -2.82 2.39 2.18
C PHE A 40 -3.11 2.06 3.65
N TYR A 41 -4.31 1.57 3.91
CA TYR A 41 -4.78 1.14 5.22
C TYR A 41 -5.19 -0.32 5.15
N ALA A 42 -4.57 -1.17 5.96
CA ALA A 42 -5.00 -2.56 6.13
C ALA A 42 -4.59 -3.04 7.53
N LYS A 43 -5.52 -3.16 8.48
CA LYS A 43 -5.16 -3.44 9.89
C LYS A 43 -4.26 -4.68 10.01
N PRO A 44 -3.13 -4.62 10.76
CA PRO A 44 -2.63 -3.51 11.60
C PRO A 44 -1.69 -2.50 10.87
N TYR A 45 -1.58 -2.60 9.55
CA TYR A 45 -0.68 -1.84 8.69
C TYR A 45 -1.21 -0.50 8.23
N PHE A 46 -0.29 0.44 8.06
CA PHE A 46 -0.52 1.73 7.43
C PHE A 46 0.73 2.16 6.66
N LEU A 47 0.53 2.64 5.43
CA LEU A 47 1.57 3.18 4.55
C LEU A 47 1.09 4.52 3.96
N ARG A 48 1.97 5.52 3.93
CA ARG A 48 1.76 6.84 3.33
C ARG A 48 3.04 7.25 2.60
#